data_AF-A0AAV0GWX0-F1
#
_entry.id   AF-A0AAV0GWX0-F1
#
_cell.length_a   1.000
_cell.length_b   1.000
_cell.length_c   1.000
_cell.angle_alpha   90.00
_cell.angle_beta   90.00
_cell.angle_gamma   90.00
#
_symmetry.space_group_name_H-M   'P 1'
#
loop_
_entity.id
_entity.type
_entity.pdbx_description
1 polymer ?
#
loop_
_entity_poly.entity_id
_entity_poly.type
_entity_poly.pdbx_seq_one_letter_code
_entity_poly.pdbx_strand_id
1 'polypeptide(L)'
;MLALCVRMMTVYNLMFYRRESDEGDIDIHDLVTSFSALEEKVLEQYTFAKANLIRTSAMNYLLNSGIQWGAAPAVKGVRDGAVELLHTLVSVHAEVFAGAKPLLDRTLGILVEGLIDTFLSLFHENEDGEFRSLDANGFCQLMIELEYFETILNPYFTPAARESLKSLQGMLLEKATENVSDVAENPGHQRRPTRGSEEAASDDRQQGGLTVSPDDLIALAQQCSAELLQDELERTRMNTACFIEAVPLDTMPGSAKEAYDLRGSVDSPNRYFREAPQPLVSALPGYSSRGKRR
;
A
#
# COMPACT_ATOMS: atom_id res chain seq x y z
N MET A 1 0.51 -5.98 19.09
CA MET A 1 1.86 -6.24 19.65
C MET A 1 2.77 -5.03 19.44
N LEU A 2 2.97 -4.55 18.20
CA LEU A 2 3.68 -3.29 17.89
C LEU A 2 3.30 -2.09 18.76
N ALA A 3 1.99 -1.85 18.91
CA ALA A 3 1.50 -0.74 19.73
C ALA A 3 1.92 -0.81 21.21
N LEU A 4 2.07 -2.02 21.75
CA LEU A 4 2.49 -2.23 23.13
C LEU A 4 3.99 -1.94 23.29
N CYS A 5 4.81 -2.40 22.34
CA CYS A 5 6.25 -2.12 22.30
C CYS A 5 6.54 -0.63 22.18
N VAL A 6 5.89 0.07 21.23
CA VAL A 6 6.11 1.51 21.04
C VAL A 6 5.64 2.34 22.22
N ARG A 7 4.48 2.00 22.82
CA ARG A 7 4.02 2.68 24.04
C ARG A 7 4.97 2.46 25.21
N MET A 8 5.49 1.25 25.38
CA MET A 8 6.46 0.95 26.43
C MET A 8 7.77 1.72 26.23
N MET A 9 8.27 1.80 24.99
CA MET A 9 9.48 2.56 24.64
C MET A 9 9.28 4.08 24.79
N THR A 10 8.10 4.60 24.45
CA THR A 10 7.76 6.02 24.63
C THR A 10 7.68 6.41 26.10
N VAL A 11 6.99 5.60 26.92
CA VAL A 11 6.90 5.82 28.36
C VAL A 11 8.28 5.75 29.00
N TYR A 12 9.13 4.82 28.55
CA TYR A 12 10.48 4.68 29.05
C TYR A 12 11.40 5.87 28.70
N ASN A 13 11.40 6.31 27.43
CA ASN A 13 12.17 7.49 27.01
C ASN A 13 11.76 8.75 27.78
N LEU A 14 10.47 8.90 28.10
CA LEU A 14 9.97 10.00 28.93
C LEU A 14 10.46 9.89 30.39
N MET A 15 10.56 8.68 30.95
CA MET A 15 11.14 8.47 32.28
C MET A 15 12.65 8.76 32.29
N PHE A 16 13.37 8.42 31.22
CA PHE A 16 14.81 8.67 31.05
C PHE A 16 15.13 10.16 31.02
N TYR A 17 14.41 10.95 30.20
CA TYR A 17 14.64 12.40 30.08
C TYR A 17 14.44 13.16 31.41
N ARG A 18 13.74 12.55 32.38
CA ARG A 18 13.44 13.16 33.68
C ARG A 18 14.50 12.86 34.75
N ARG A 19 15.48 11.98 34.51
CA ARG A 19 16.38 11.47 35.54
C ARG A 19 17.85 11.73 35.19
N GLU A 20 18.35 12.91 35.55
CA GLU A 20 19.79 13.19 35.59
C GLU A 20 20.40 12.54 36.85
N SER A 21 21.05 11.37 36.73
CA SER A 21 21.96 10.85 37.77
C SER A 21 22.90 9.74 37.29
N ASP A 22 24.17 9.87 37.68
CA ASP A 22 25.41 9.40 37.03
C ASP A 22 25.83 7.93 37.32
N GLU A 23 25.02 7.12 38.03
CA GLU A 23 25.36 5.71 38.37
C GLU A 23 24.35 4.67 37.86
N GLY A 24 23.18 5.08 37.37
CA GLY A 24 22.17 4.20 36.77
C GLY A 24 22.28 4.04 35.26
N ASP A 25 23.29 4.67 34.64
CA ASP A 25 23.32 4.94 33.20
C ASP A 25 23.65 3.67 32.36
N ILE A 26 24.40 2.73 32.92
CA ILE A 26 24.77 1.46 32.24
C ILE A 26 23.56 0.51 32.15
N ASP A 27 22.87 0.25 33.28
CA ASP A 27 21.67 -0.61 33.29
C ASP A 27 20.55 -0.03 32.40
N ILE A 28 20.47 1.30 32.37
CA ILE A 28 19.52 2.05 31.55
C ILE A 28 19.89 1.96 30.07
N HIS A 29 21.17 2.11 29.71
CA HIS A 29 21.66 1.95 28.35
C HIS A 29 21.43 0.53 27.82
N ASP A 30 21.70 -0.50 28.65
CA ASP A 30 21.45 -1.89 28.32
C ASP A 30 19.96 -2.17 28.10
N LEU A 31 19.09 -1.52 28.89
CA LEU A 31 17.65 -1.61 28.74
C LEU A 31 17.14 -0.89 27.48
N VAL A 32 17.64 0.31 27.16
CA VAL A 32 17.35 1.00 25.89
C VAL A 32 17.74 0.11 24.72
N THR A 33 18.95 -0.45 24.76
CA THR A 33 19.47 -1.34 23.71
C THR A 33 18.60 -2.59 23.57
N SER A 34 18.19 -3.18 24.69
CA SER A 34 17.29 -4.34 24.72
C SER A 34 15.91 -4.01 24.14
N PHE A 35 15.35 -2.83 24.43
CA PHE A 35 14.06 -2.40 23.87
C PHE A 35 14.15 -2.06 22.38
N SER A 36 15.22 -1.41 21.93
CA SER A 36 15.46 -1.16 20.50
C SER A 36 15.60 -2.48 19.73
N ALA A 37 16.35 -3.45 20.26
CA ALA A 37 16.47 -4.77 19.64
C ALA A 37 15.13 -5.54 19.64
N LEU A 38 14.31 -5.36 20.67
CA LEU A 38 12.96 -5.94 20.70
C LEU A 38 12.03 -5.25 19.68
N GLU A 39 12.12 -3.93 19.54
CA GLU A 39 11.38 -3.16 18.54
C GLU A 39 11.69 -3.67 17.14
N GLU A 40 12.98 -3.84 16.79
CA GLU A 40 13.38 -4.38 15.48
C GLU A 40 12.80 -5.78 15.25
N LYS A 41 12.94 -6.70 16.20
CA LYS A 41 12.40 -8.06 16.06
C LYS A 41 10.88 -8.06 15.91
N VAL A 42 10.17 -7.21 16.65
CA VAL A 42 8.71 -7.12 16.56
C VAL A 42 8.29 -6.50 15.23
N LEU A 43 9.02 -5.49 14.76
CA LEU A 43 8.79 -4.87 13.47
C LEU A 43 9.04 -5.87 12.33
N GLU A 44 10.15 -6.61 12.36
CA GLU A 44 10.47 -7.67 11.38
C GLU A 44 9.38 -8.73 11.31
N GLN A 45 8.93 -9.25 12.45
CA GLN A 45 7.86 -10.26 12.49
C GLN A 45 6.54 -9.70 11.94
N TYR A 46 6.24 -8.44 12.25
CA TYR A 46 5.06 -7.78 11.74
C TYR A 46 5.11 -7.55 10.23
N THR A 47 6.20 -6.97 9.72
CA THR A 47 6.36 -6.70 8.29
C THR A 47 6.40 -8.01 7.51
N PHE A 48 7.04 -9.05 8.02
CA PHE A 48 6.98 -10.39 7.42
C PHE A 48 5.55 -10.92 7.31
N ALA A 49 4.76 -10.84 8.39
CA ALA A 49 3.37 -11.28 8.38
C ALA A 49 2.50 -10.46 7.39
N LYS A 50 2.67 -9.13 7.36
CA LYS A 50 1.94 -8.26 6.43
C LYS A 50 2.39 -8.44 4.98
N ALA A 51 3.66 -8.66 4.72
CA ALA A 51 4.20 -8.95 3.39
C ALA A 51 3.56 -10.21 2.79
N ASN A 52 3.28 -11.25 3.60
CA ASN A 52 2.56 -12.44 3.12
C ASN A 52 1.10 -12.14 2.69
N LEU A 53 0.41 -11.23 3.39
CA LEU A 53 -0.93 -10.79 3.00
C LEU A 53 -0.88 -9.98 1.69
N ILE A 54 0.09 -9.06 1.59
CA ILE A 54 0.34 -8.28 0.37
C ILE A 54 0.66 -9.21 -0.80
N ARG A 55 1.53 -10.21 -0.61
CA ARG A 55 1.87 -11.20 -1.64
C ARG A 55 0.66 -11.97 -2.12
N THR A 56 -0.22 -12.40 -1.22
CA THR A 56 -1.47 -13.06 -1.60
C THR A 56 -2.35 -12.14 -2.44
N SER A 57 -2.46 -10.87 -2.06
CA SER A 57 -3.23 -9.89 -2.83
C SER A 57 -2.58 -9.56 -4.18
N ALA A 58 -1.25 -9.53 -4.25
CA ALA A 58 -0.49 -9.32 -5.48
C ALA A 58 -0.66 -10.49 -6.45
N MET A 59 -0.66 -11.73 -5.95
CA MET A 59 -1.00 -12.92 -6.74
C MET A 59 -2.43 -12.83 -7.31
N ASN A 60 -3.40 -12.37 -6.51
CA ASN A 60 -4.77 -12.21 -7.01
C ASN A 60 -4.87 -11.12 -8.09
N TYR A 61 -4.19 -10.00 -7.88
CA TYR A 61 -4.12 -8.88 -8.81
C TYR A 61 -3.45 -9.24 -10.14
N LEU A 62 -2.33 -9.98 -10.11
CA LEU A 62 -1.57 -10.32 -11.32
C LEU A 62 -2.08 -11.59 -12.00
N LEU A 63 -2.28 -12.67 -11.24
CA LEU A 63 -2.49 -14.02 -11.79
C LEU A 63 -3.96 -14.45 -11.76
N ASN A 64 -4.72 -14.09 -10.72
CA ASN A 64 -6.13 -14.50 -10.59
C ASN A 64 -7.12 -13.43 -11.05
N SER A 65 -6.67 -12.45 -11.83
CA SER A 65 -7.49 -11.35 -12.34
C SER A 65 -8.34 -11.73 -13.55
N GLY A 66 -8.10 -12.90 -14.14
CA GLY A 66 -8.75 -13.36 -15.36
C GLY A 66 -8.27 -12.64 -16.64
N ILE A 67 -7.21 -11.84 -16.55
CA ILE A 67 -6.59 -11.20 -17.71
C ILE A 67 -5.61 -12.16 -18.36
N GLN A 68 -5.77 -12.33 -19.67
CA GLN A 68 -4.77 -12.97 -20.51
C GLN A 68 -3.81 -11.89 -21.00
N TRP A 69 -2.62 -11.82 -20.40
CA TRP A 69 -1.67 -10.72 -20.66
C TRP A 69 -1.17 -10.64 -22.10
N GLY A 70 -1.20 -11.74 -22.86
CA GLY A 70 -0.89 -11.79 -24.29
C GLY A 70 -2.05 -11.44 -25.23
N ALA A 71 -3.23 -11.14 -24.68
CA ALA A 71 -4.43 -10.74 -25.41
C ALA A 71 -5.28 -9.79 -24.54
N ALA A 72 -4.61 -8.81 -23.91
CA ALA A 72 -5.24 -7.99 -22.90
C ALA A 72 -6.27 -7.04 -23.53
N PRO A 73 -7.38 -6.74 -22.83
CA PRO A 73 -8.35 -5.77 -23.31
C PRO A 73 -7.72 -4.37 -23.37
N ALA A 74 -8.32 -3.49 -24.18
CA ALA A 74 -7.91 -2.09 -24.24
C ALA A 74 -7.94 -1.44 -22.85
N VAL A 75 -6.92 -0.64 -22.54
CA VAL A 75 -6.77 0.05 -21.26
C VAL A 75 -7.91 1.05 -21.06
N LYS A 76 -8.57 0.98 -19.90
CA LYS A 76 -9.70 1.85 -19.54
C LYS A 76 -9.51 2.61 -18.23
N GLY A 77 -8.42 2.34 -17.52
CA GLY A 77 -8.14 2.86 -16.19
C GLY A 77 -7.49 1.80 -15.31
N VAL A 78 -7.44 2.06 -14.00
CA VAL A 78 -6.87 1.18 -13.00
C VAL A 78 -7.89 0.12 -12.61
N ARG A 79 -7.51 -1.17 -12.67
CA ARG A 79 -8.41 -2.28 -12.33
C ARG A 79 -8.74 -2.32 -10.84
N ASP A 80 -9.91 -2.83 -10.50
CA ASP A 80 -10.32 -3.00 -9.10
C ASP A 80 -9.34 -3.88 -8.31
N GLY A 81 -8.74 -4.89 -8.94
CA GLY A 81 -7.70 -5.71 -8.30
C GLY A 81 -6.47 -4.91 -7.85
N ALA A 82 -6.11 -3.83 -8.55
CA ALA A 82 -5.03 -2.94 -8.12
C ALA A 82 -5.46 -2.12 -6.89
N VAL A 83 -6.70 -1.63 -6.88
CA VAL A 83 -7.27 -0.89 -5.74
C VAL A 83 -7.41 -1.80 -4.51
N GLU A 84 -7.83 -3.06 -4.69
CA GLU A 84 -7.90 -4.06 -3.63
C GLU A 84 -6.53 -4.38 -3.04
N LEU A 85 -5.50 -4.53 -3.89
CA LEU A 85 -4.12 -4.67 -3.43
C LEU A 85 -3.70 -3.46 -2.61
N LEU A 86 -3.99 -2.25 -3.05
CA LEU A 86 -3.67 -1.04 -2.32
C LEU A 86 -4.40 -0.95 -0.96
N HIS A 87 -5.63 -1.45 -0.85
CA HIS A 87 -6.36 -1.51 0.42
C HIS A 87 -5.65 -2.35 1.49
N THR A 88 -4.82 -3.33 1.10
CA THR A 88 -4.00 -4.08 2.07
C THR A 88 -2.99 -3.16 2.76
N LEU A 89 -2.38 -2.24 2.02
CA LEU A 89 -1.46 -1.23 2.56
C LEU A 89 -2.20 -0.14 3.35
N VAL A 90 -3.39 0.28 2.90
CA VAL A 90 -4.25 1.21 3.66
C VAL A 90 -4.60 0.63 5.03
N SER A 91 -4.91 -0.66 5.09
CA SER A 91 -5.19 -1.37 6.34
C SER A 91 -3.98 -1.40 7.27
N VAL A 92 -2.77 -1.62 6.72
CA VAL A 92 -1.53 -1.53 7.50
C VAL A 92 -1.28 -0.11 7.99
N HIS A 93 -1.47 0.90 7.14
CA HIS A 93 -1.33 2.30 7.52
C HIS A 93 -2.24 2.62 8.71
N ALA A 94 -3.53 2.27 8.65
CA ALA A 94 -4.47 2.51 9.73
C ALA A 94 -4.05 1.82 11.05
N GLU A 95 -3.62 0.56 10.98
CA GLU A 95 -3.16 -0.21 12.15
C GLU A 95 -1.94 0.44 12.81
N VAL A 96 -0.92 0.79 12.02
CA VAL A 96 0.34 1.35 12.53
C VAL A 96 0.15 2.80 12.97
N PHE A 97 -0.63 3.60 12.23
CA PHE A 97 -0.92 4.97 12.61
C PHE A 97 -1.63 5.06 13.97
N ALA A 98 -2.58 4.17 14.25
CA ALA A 98 -3.31 4.13 15.51
C ALA A 98 -2.47 3.58 16.68
N GLY A 99 -1.60 2.61 16.41
CA GLY A 99 -0.87 1.88 17.44
C GLY A 99 0.55 2.35 17.71
N ALA A 100 1.27 2.74 16.66
CA ALA A 100 2.72 2.83 16.59
C ALA A 100 3.18 3.87 15.55
N LYS A 101 2.56 5.06 15.53
CA LYS A 101 2.82 6.12 14.54
C LYS A 101 4.31 6.41 14.26
N PRO A 102 5.23 6.44 15.25
CA PRO A 102 6.66 6.65 14.98
C PRO A 102 7.31 5.62 14.07
N LEU A 103 6.72 4.42 13.92
CA LEU A 103 7.21 3.36 13.06
C LEU A 103 6.54 3.34 11.68
N LEU A 104 5.60 4.25 11.40
CA LEU A 104 4.78 4.23 10.18
C LEU A 104 5.65 4.26 8.92
N ASP A 105 6.54 5.24 8.81
CA ASP A 105 7.38 5.42 7.63
C ASP A 105 8.30 4.22 7.39
N ARG A 106 8.94 3.72 8.47
CA ARG A 106 9.80 2.53 8.42
C ARG A 106 9.00 1.29 8.02
N THR A 107 7.80 1.12 8.57
CA THR A 107 6.95 -0.04 8.30
C THR A 107 6.46 -0.06 6.86
N LEU A 108 5.91 1.07 6.37
CA LEU A 108 5.41 1.16 5.01
C LEU A 108 6.55 1.13 3.99
N GLY A 109 7.70 1.73 4.28
CA GLY A 109 8.88 1.63 3.42
C GLY A 109 9.30 0.17 3.16
N ILE A 110 9.43 -0.64 4.21
CA ILE A 110 9.76 -2.08 4.10
C ILE A 110 8.70 -2.82 3.29
N LEU A 111 7.41 -2.51 3.48
CA LEU A 111 6.33 -3.21 2.79
C LEU A 111 6.20 -2.78 1.33
N VAL A 112 6.52 -1.53 0.98
CA VAL A 112 6.57 -1.05 -0.41
C VAL A 112 7.74 -1.70 -1.15
N GLU A 113 8.92 -1.77 -0.55
CA GLU A 113 10.05 -2.56 -1.10
C GLU A 113 9.62 -4.01 -1.37
N GLY A 114 9.07 -4.67 -0.34
CA GLY A 114 8.61 -6.05 -0.45
C GLY A 114 7.48 -6.25 -1.48
N LEU A 115 6.63 -5.25 -1.72
CA LEU A 115 5.61 -5.28 -2.77
C LEU A 115 6.25 -5.31 -4.17
N ILE A 116 7.21 -4.42 -4.43
CA ILE A 116 7.87 -4.35 -5.74
C ILE A 116 8.71 -5.62 -5.99
N ASP A 117 9.43 -6.09 -4.97
CA ASP A 117 10.16 -7.35 -5.05
C ASP A 117 9.23 -8.55 -5.25
N THR A 118 8.02 -8.50 -4.67
CA THR A 118 6.99 -9.51 -4.92
C THR A 118 6.51 -9.48 -6.36
N PHE A 119 6.26 -8.30 -6.94
CA PHE A 119 5.92 -8.21 -8.36
C PHE A 119 7.02 -8.82 -9.23
N LEU A 120 8.28 -8.38 -9.06
CA LEU A 120 9.43 -8.97 -9.76
C LEU A 120 9.48 -10.49 -9.65
N SER A 121 9.34 -11.01 -8.43
CA SER A 121 9.35 -12.45 -8.17
C SER A 121 8.19 -13.16 -8.87
N LEU A 122 6.98 -12.60 -8.84
CA LEU A 122 5.81 -13.20 -9.50
C LEU A 122 5.95 -13.23 -11.02
N PHE A 123 6.55 -12.20 -11.63
CA PHE A 123 6.82 -12.21 -13.07
C PHE A 123 7.85 -13.29 -13.44
N HIS A 124 8.95 -13.40 -12.69
CA HIS A 124 9.94 -14.45 -12.92
C HIS A 124 9.40 -15.86 -12.65
N GLU A 125 8.66 -16.05 -11.56
CA GLU A 125 8.06 -17.35 -11.19
C GLU A 125 7.03 -17.84 -12.23
N ASN A 126 6.42 -16.94 -13.00
CA ASN A 126 5.32 -17.24 -13.93
C ASN A 126 5.65 -16.85 -15.38
N GLU A 127 6.93 -16.73 -15.71
CA GLU A 127 7.43 -16.37 -17.04
C GLU A 127 6.98 -17.37 -18.10
N ASP A 128 6.90 -18.67 -17.78
CA ASP A 128 6.44 -19.72 -18.69
C ASP A 128 4.91 -19.91 -18.70
N GLY A 129 4.18 -19.17 -17.85
CA GLY A 129 2.74 -19.34 -17.57
C GLY A 129 1.90 -18.15 -18.05
N GLU A 130 1.26 -17.47 -17.10
CA GLU A 130 0.40 -16.29 -17.35
C GLU A 130 1.15 -15.14 -18.04
N PHE A 131 2.48 -15.06 -17.87
CA PHE A 131 3.33 -14.03 -18.49
C PHE A 131 4.16 -14.54 -19.67
N ARG A 132 3.82 -15.72 -20.22
CA ARG A 132 4.49 -16.27 -21.40
C ARG A 132 4.46 -15.32 -22.59
N SER A 133 3.39 -14.54 -22.72
CA SER A 133 3.29 -13.47 -23.70
C SER A 133 2.67 -12.25 -23.05
N LEU A 134 3.24 -11.07 -23.35
CA LEU A 134 2.71 -9.77 -22.95
C LEU A 134 2.45 -8.94 -24.21
N ASP A 135 1.19 -8.62 -24.51
CA ASP A 135 0.87 -7.76 -25.65
C ASP A 135 0.99 -6.27 -25.28
N ALA A 136 0.82 -5.39 -26.28
CA ALA A 136 0.92 -3.95 -26.08
C ALA A 136 -0.11 -3.42 -25.06
N ASN A 137 -1.33 -3.95 -25.05
CA ASN A 137 -2.35 -3.53 -24.10
C ASN A 137 -2.01 -3.99 -22.67
N GLY A 138 -1.50 -5.20 -22.52
CA GLY A 138 -1.08 -5.77 -21.23
C GLY A 138 0.08 -4.98 -20.65
N PHE A 139 1.06 -4.62 -21.49
CA PHE A 139 2.13 -3.72 -21.11
C PHE A 139 1.59 -2.37 -20.64
N CYS A 140 0.76 -1.69 -21.45
CA CYS A 140 0.19 -0.39 -21.08
C CYS A 140 -0.66 -0.45 -19.80
N GLN A 141 -1.45 -1.53 -19.62
CA GLN A 141 -2.26 -1.74 -18.41
C GLN A 141 -1.39 -1.89 -17.16
N LEU A 142 -0.30 -2.66 -17.23
CA LEU A 142 0.63 -2.79 -16.11
C LEU A 142 1.35 -1.48 -15.82
N MET A 143 1.77 -0.74 -16.86
CA MET A 143 2.47 0.53 -16.69
C MET A 143 1.62 1.58 -15.98
N ILE A 144 0.35 1.76 -16.37
CA ILE A 144 -0.55 2.72 -15.68
C ILE A 144 -0.82 2.30 -14.23
N GLU A 145 -0.94 0.99 -13.96
CA GLU A 145 -1.17 0.50 -12.59
C GLU A 145 0.08 0.64 -11.71
N LEU A 146 1.27 0.41 -12.25
CA LEU A 146 2.53 0.67 -11.56
C LEU A 146 2.71 2.16 -11.26
N GLU A 147 2.37 3.05 -12.20
CA GLU A 147 2.42 4.50 -11.99
C GLU A 147 1.38 4.96 -10.96
N TYR A 148 0.20 4.35 -10.94
CA TYR A 148 -0.82 4.56 -9.90
C TYR A 148 -0.28 4.19 -8.51
N PHE A 149 0.33 3.02 -8.37
CA PHE A 149 0.97 2.63 -7.11
C PHE A 149 2.10 3.57 -6.72
N GLU A 150 2.99 3.91 -7.66
CA GLU A 150 4.11 4.82 -7.42
C GLU A 150 3.63 6.20 -6.96
N THR A 151 2.61 6.74 -7.61
CA THR A 151 2.06 8.06 -7.28
C THR A 151 1.49 8.09 -5.87
N ILE A 152 0.69 7.09 -5.50
CA ILE A 152 0.04 7.04 -4.18
C ILE A 152 1.03 6.71 -3.06
N LEU A 153 1.95 5.78 -3.31
CA LEU A 153 2.90 5.29 -2.32
C LEU A 153 4.20 6.10 -2.29
N ASN A 154 4.30 7.17 -3.10
CA ASN A 154 5.48 8.02 -3.23
C ASN A 154 6.11 8.46 -1.87
N PRO A 155 5.34 8.81 -0.82
CA PRO A 155 5.91 9.15 0.49
C PRO A 155 6.73 8.04 1.14
N TYR A 156 6.48 6.78 0.77
CA TYR A 156 7.11 5.59 1.35
C TYR A 156 8.04 4.87 0.36
N PHE A 157 8.23 5.40 -0.86
CA PHE A 157 9.14 4.83 -1.84
C PHE A 157 10.60 5.08 -1.45
N THR A 158 11.30 4.01 -1.11
CA THR A 158 12.73 4.05 -0.81
C THR A 158 13.56 4.03 -2.11
N PRO A 159 14.86 4.38 -2.05
CA PRO A 159 15.76 4.24 -3.20
C PRO A 159 15.80 2.81 -3.76
N ALA A 160 15.79 1.80 -2.88
CA ALA A 160 15.78 0.39 -3.28
C ALA A 160 14.48 0.03 -4.02
N ALA A 161 13.31 0.44 -3.49
CA ALA A 161 12.03 0.20 -4.15
C ALA A 161 11.97 0.84 -5.55
N ARG A 162 12.55 2.04 -5.73
CA ARG A 162 12.61 2.71 -7.05
C ARG A 162 13.52 1.99 -8.03
N GLU A 163 14.63 1.44 -7.56
CA GLU A 163 15.53 0.63 -8.38
C GLU A 163 14.85 -0.66 -8.82
N SER A 164 14.23 -1.40 -7.88
CA SER A 164 13.42 -2.59 -8.20
C SER A 164 12.28 -2.27 -9.17
N LEU A 165 11.60 -1.12 -9.02
CA LEU A 165 10.51 -0.72 -9.92
C LEU A 165 11.01 -0.47 -11.34
N LYS A 166 12.16 0.19 -11.50
CA LYS A 166 12.80 0.37 -12.81
C LYS A 166 13.20 -0.96 -13.43
N SER A 167 13.73 -1.90 -12.62
CA SER A 167 14.04 -3.25 -13.08
C SER A 167 12.79 -3.97 -13.58
N LEU A 168 11.67 -3.84 -12.84
CA LEU A 168 10.39 -4.42 -13.23
C LEU A 168 9.89 -3.83 -14.55
N GLN A 169 9.88 -2.50 -14.69
CA GLN A 169 9.48 -1.83 -15.93
C GLN A 169 10.34 -2.25 -17.12
N GLY A 170 11.66 -2.41 -16.93
CA GLY A 170 12.58 -2.90 -17.95
C GLY A 170 12.27 -4.34 -18.38
N MET A 171 12.02 -5.24 -17.42
CA MET A 171 11.64 -6.62 -17.68
C MET A 171 10.28 -6.71 -18.42
N LEU A 172 9.29 -5.90 -18.03
CA LEU A 172 8.01 -5.83 -18.74
C LEU A 172 8.17 -5.38 -20.19
N LEU A 173 9.02 -4.38 -20.42
CA LEU A 173 9.31 -3.89 -21.77
C LEU A 173 9.99 -4.97 -22.61
N GLU A 174 11.00 -5.66 -22.06
CA GLU A 174 11.66 -6.78 -22.72
C GLU A 174 10.63 -7.85 -23.11
N LYS A 175 9.79 -8.29 -22.17
CA LYS A 175 8.74 -9.29 -22.44
C LYS A 175 7.72 -8.86 -23.49
N ALA A 176 7.32 -7.59 -23.49
CA ALA A 176 6.41 -7.07 -24.51
C ALA A 176 7.03 -7.05 -25.92
N THR A 177 8.37 -6.95 -26.00
CA THR A 177 9.12 -6.91 -27.26
C THR A 177 9.52 -8.29 -27.78
N GLU A 178 9.64 -9.30 -26.91
CA GLU A 178 10.00 -10.68 -27.25
C GLU A 178 8.98 -11.39 -28.16
N ASN A 179 7.70 -11.00 -28.09
CA ASN A 179 6.60 -11.59 -28.88
C ASN A 179 6.73 -11.43 -30.43
N VAL A 180 7.84 -10.85 -30.90
CA VAL A 180 8.15 -10.58 -32.30
C VAL A 180 9.00 -11.68 -32.96
N SER A 181 9.77 -12.47 -32.21
CA SER A 181 10.76 -13.39 -32.82
C SER A 181 10.23 -14.77 -33.25
N ASP A 182 9.15 -15.28 -32.66
CA ASP A 182 8.74 -16.69 -32.87
C ASP A 182 7.88 -16.95 -34.13
N VAL A 183 7.45 -15.90 -34.85
CA VAL A 183 6.65 -16.06 -36.08
C VAL A 183 7.52 -16.02 -37.35
N ALA A 184 8.81 -15.64 -37.23
CA ALA A 184 9.70 -15.48 -38.39
C ALA A 184 10.47 -16.75 -38.79
N GLU A 185 10.57 -17.77 -37.92
CA GLU A 185 11.40 -18.97 -38.17
C GLU A 185 10.64 -20.14 -38.80
N ASN A 186 9.77 -19.89 -39.79
CA ASN A 186 9.40 -20.96 -40.73
C ASN A 186 9.18 -20.48 -42.17
N PRO A 187 10.25 -20.14 -42.92
CA PRO A 187 10.21 -20.07 -44.38
C PRO A 187 10.26 -21.49 -45.00
N GLY A 188 9.39 -22.39 -44.54
CA GLY A 188 9.31 -23.78 -44.97
C GLY A 188 8.17 -24.01 -45.96
N HIS A 189 8.49 -24.02 -47.26
CA HIS A 189 7.69 -24.52 -48.40
C HIS A 189 6.83 -23.53 -49.19
N GLN A 190 7.48 -22.60 -49.89
CA GLN A 190 6.92 -22.08 -51.15
C GLN A 190 7.13 -23.11 -52.27
N ARG A 191 6.08 -23.87 -52.58
CA ARG A 191 5.96 -24.53 -53.88
C ARG A 191 5.97 -23.46 -54.97
N ARG A 192 6.95 -23.58 -55.87
CA ARG A 192 7.14 -22.80 -57.11
C ARG A 192 5.81 -22.54 -57.84
N PRO A 193 5.33 -21.29 -57.95
CA PRO A 193 4.23 -20.95 -58.85
C PRO A 193 4.80 -20.69 -60.25
N THR A 194 4.33 -21.46 -61.23
CA THR A 194 4.60 -21.24 -62.65
C THR A 194 3.83 -20.03 -63.17
N ARG A 195 4.58 -18.99 -63.57
CA ARG A 195 4.39 -18.09 -64.72
C ARG A 195 2.94 -17.76 -65.14
N GLY A 196 2.50 -16.52 -64.88
CA GLY A 196 1.52 -15.83 -65.73
C GLY A 196 0.69 -14.74 -65.06
N SER A 197 0.67 -13.57 -65.69
CA SER A 197 -0.35 -12.51 -65.66
C SER A 197 -0.13 -11.31 -64.72
N GLU A 198 -0.19 -10.14 -65.37
CA GLU A 198 -0.04 -8.78 -64.85
C GLU A 198 -1.37 -8.25 -64.26
N GLU A 199 -1.23 -7.22 -63.40
CA GLU A 199 -2.22 -6.22 -62.95
C GLU A 199 -3.43 -6.67 -62.09
N ALA A 200 -3.31 -6.44 -60.78
CA ALA A 200 -4.32 -5.71 -59.99
C ALA A 200 -3.68 -5.22 -58.68
N ALA A 201 -3.41 -3.92 -58.60
CA ALA A 201 -3.15 -3.26 -57.34
C ALA A 201 -4.47 -3.08 -56.59
N SER A 202 -4.49 -3.42 -55.30
CA SER A 202 -5.08 -2.66 -54.19
C SER A 202 -5.81 -3.54 -53.18
N ASP A 203 -5.30 -3.44 -51.94
CA ASP A 203 -6.04 -3.44 -50.67
C ASP A 203 -6.49 -4.80 -50.11
N ASP A 204 -5.52 -5.68 -49.84
CA ASP A 204 -5.61 -6.54 -48.67
C ASP A 204 -4.92 -5.79 -47.52
N ARG A 205 -5.75 -5.22 -46.62
CA ARG A 205 -5.30 -4.59 -45.38
C ARG A 205 -4.32 -5.51 -44.68
N GLN A 206 -3.08 -5.05 -44.64
CA GLN A 206 -2.01 -5.58 -43.81
C GLN A 206 -2.44 -5.58 -42.33
N GLN A 207 -3.09 -6.65 -41.89
CA GLN A 207 -3.03 -7.15 -40.51
C GLN A 207 -1.84 -8.11 -40.37
N GLY A 208 -0.72 -7.77 -40.99
CA GLY A 208 0.58 -8.40 -40.76
C GLY A 208 1.26 -7.66 -39.62
N GLY A 209 1.58 -8.39 -38.54
CA GLY A 209 2.08 -7.86 -37.28
C GLY A 209 3.04 -6.67 -37.44
N LEU A 210 2.58 -5.49 -37.03
CA LEU A 210 3.50 -4.41 -36.73
C LEU A 210 4.31 -4.87 -35.51
N THR A 211 5.59 -5.13 -35.74
CA THR A 211 6.58 -5.20 -34.68
C THR A 211 6.58 -3.83 -34.00
N VAL A 212 5.99 -3.72 -32.81
CA VAL A 212 5.97 -2.44 -32.08
C VAL A 212 7.38 -2.22 -31.52
N SER A 213 7.99 -1.08 -31.84
CA SER A 213 9.28 -0.70 -31.29
C SER A 213 9.18 -0.54 -29.76
N PRO A 214 10.24 -0.84 -28.97
CA PRO A 214 10.25 -0.52 -27.55
C PRO A 214 9.88 0.94 -27.25
N ASP A 215 10.36 1.88 -28.07
CA ASP A 215 10.04 3.32 -27.93
C ASP A 215 8.56 3.62 -28.19
N ASP A 216 7.93 2.92 -29.15
CA ASP A 216 6.50 3.07 -29.45
C ASP A 216 5.64 2.52 -28.31
N LEU A 217 6.05 1.42 -27.68
CA LEU A 217 5.37 0.87 -26.49
C LEU A 217 5.46 1.84 -25.31
N ILE A 218 6.63 2.43 -25.06
CA ILE A 218 6.81 3.45 -24.02
C ILE A 218 5.91 4.65 -24.29
N ALA A 219 5.88 5.16 -25.52
CA ALA A 219 5.03 6.28 -25.90
C ALA A 219 3.53 5.96 -25.71
N LEU A 220 3.11 4.74 -26.06
CA LEU A 220 1.73 4.29 -25.87
C LEU A 220 1.35 4.20 -24.38
N ALA A 221 2.23 3.65 -23.54
CA ALA A 221 2.01 3.60 -22.10
C ALA A 221 1.92 5.02 -21.49
N GLN A 222 2.83 5.92 -21.88
CA GLN A 222 2.79 7.33 -21.45
C GLN A 222 1.51 8.04 -21.87
N GLN A 223 1.00 7.76 -23.07
CA GLN A 223 -0.28 8.29 -23.53
C GLN A 223 -1.43 7.78 -22.66
N CYS A 224 -1.48 6.48 -22.36
CA CYS A 224 -2.51 5.91 -21.48
C CYS A 224 -2.51 6.57 -20.10
N SER A 225 -1.32 6.75 -19.51
CA SER A 225 -1.18 7.43 -18.22
C SER A 225 -1.64 8.88 -18.27
N ALA A 226 -1.22 9.64 -19.29
CA ALA A 226 -1.60 11.05 -19.44
C ALA A 226 -3.12 11.25 -19.58
N GLU A 227 -3.82 10.30 -20.19
CA GLU A 227 -5.26 10.36 -20.41
C GLU A 227 -6.07 9.90 -19.18
N LEU A 228 -5.60 8.88 -18.45
CA LEU A 228 -6.45 8.15 -17.49
C LEU A 228 -6.01 8.29 -16.03
N LEU A 229 -4.73 8.51 -15.75
CA LEU A 229 -4.20 8.39 -14.40
C LEU A 229 -4.84 9.39 -13.42
N GLN A 230 -5.00 10.65 -13.85
CA GLN A 230 -5.55 11.70 -12.98
C GLN A 230 -7.00 11.40 -12.57
N ASP A 231 -7.81 10.92 -13.50
CA ASP A 231 -9.21 10.56 -13.23
C ASP A 231 -9.30 9.36 -12.29
N GLU A 232 -8.39 8.39 -12.41
CA GLU A 232 -8.32 7.23 -11.53
C GLU A 232 -7.84 7.58 -10.11
N LEU A 233 -6.91 8.53 -9.97
CA LEU A 233 -6.50 9.08 -8.69
C LEU A 233 -7.65 9.79 -7.98
N GLU A 234 -8.43 10.60 -8.71
CA GLU A 234 -9.62 11.25 -8.14
C GLU A 234 -10.72 10.23 -7.80
N ARG A 235 -10.98 9.25 -8.69
CA ARG A 235 -11.96 8.18 -8.46
C ARG A 235 -11.68 7.40 -7.18
N THR A 236 -10.41 7.17 -6.88
CA THR A 236 -9.96 6.37 -5.74
C THR A 236 -9.48 7.20 -4.54
N ARG A 237 -9.59 8.54 -4.61
CA ARG A 237 -9.03 9.45 -3.59
C ARG A 237 -9.46 9.14 -2.17
N MET A 238 -10.72 8.77 -1.95
CA MET A 238 -11.21 8.43 -0.60
C MET A 238 -10.63 7.12 -0.06
N ASN A 239 -10.25 6.20 -0.95
CA ASN A 239 -9.63 4.94 -0.59
C ASN A 239 -8.17 5.14 -0.16
N THR A 240 -7.51 6.17 -0.68
CA THR A 240 -6.05 6.37 -0.61
C THR A 240 -5.64 7.63 0.14
N ALA A 241 -6.60 8.38 0.67
CA ALA A 241 -6.40 9.65 1.36
C ALA A 241 -5.35 9.59 2.48
N CYS A 242 -5.21 8.43 3.15
CA CYS A 242 -4.22 8.25 4.21
C CYS A 242 -2.76 8.42 3.74
N PHE A 243 -2.48 8.23 2.45
CA PHE A 243 -1.16 8.40 1.89
C PHE A 243 -0.93 9.79 1.29
N ILE A 244 -2.01 10.47 0.86
CA ILE A 244 -1.95 11.74 0.14
C ILE A 244 -2.05 12.94 1.10
N GLU A 245 -2.87 12.83 2.16
CA GLU A 245 -3.11 13.89 3.15
C GLU A 245 -2.17 13.80 4.37
N ALA A 246 -0.99 13.19 4.23
CA ALA A 246 0.07 13.24 5.24
C ALA A 246 0.71 14.65 5.33
N VAL A 247 -0.12 15.68 5.46
CA VAL A 247 0.25 17.03 5.83
C VAL A 247 0.59 17.02 7.32
N PRO A 248 1.70 17.63 7.76
CA PRO A 248 2.00 17.80 9.18
C PRO A 248 0.81 18.46 9.88
N LEU A 249 0.33 17.86 10.98
CA LEU A 249 -0.77 18.40 11.80
C LEU A 249 -0.47 19.78 12.44
N ASP A 250 0.67 20.39 12.13
CA ASP A 250 1.10 21.71 12.61
C ASP A 250 0.54 22.89 11.80
N THR A 251 -0.22 22.66 10.71
CA THR A 251 -0.73 23.75 9.87
C THR A 251 -2.27 23.80 9.71
N MET A 252 -3.02 23.01 10.48
CA MET A 252 -4.49 23.04 10.42
C MET A 252 -5.10 24.18 11.27
N PRO A 253 -6.10 24.92 10.77
CA PRO A 253 -6.86 25.88 11.58
C PRO A 253 -7.58 25.18 12.74
N GLY A 254 -7.61 25.82 13.91
CA GLY A 254 -8.01 25.22 15.18
C GLY A 254 -9.40 24.54 15.25
N SER A 255 -10.30 24.80 14.30
CA SER A 255 -11.65 24.20 14.28
C SER A 255 -11.66 22.72 13.87
N ALA A 256 -10.65 22.25 13.11
CA ALA A 256 -10.51 20.83 12.84
C ALA A 256 -10.06 20.07 14.09
N LYS A 257 -9.31 20.74 14.98
CA LYS A 257 -8.73 20.19 16.21
C LYS A 257 -9.73 19.70 17.24
N GLU A 258 -10.83 20.42 17.32
CA GLU A 258 -11.89 20.11 18.26
C GLU A 258 -12.79 18.96 17.77
N ALA A 259 -12.90 18.74 16.45
CA ALA A 259 -13.78 17.72 15.89
C ALA A 259 -13.23 16.28 16.06
N TYR A 260 -11.91 16.11 16.06
CA TYR A 260 -11.30 14.80 16.31
C TYR A 260 -11.15 14.47 17.79
N ASP A 261 -10.92 15.47 18.66
CA ASP A 261 -10.89 15.26 20.11
C ASP A 261 -12.27 14.88 20.68
N LEU A 262 -13.36 15.36 20.06
CA LEU A 262 -14.72 15.02 20.49
C LEU A 262 -15.12 13.57 20.16
N ARG A 263 -14.58 12.99 19.08
CA ARG A 263 -14.92 11.62 18.64
C ARG A 263 -14.18 10.54 19.46
N GLY A 264 -13.10 10.89 20.15
CA GLY A 264 -12.36 10.00 21.05
C GLY A 264 -12.86 9.96 22.49
N SER A 265 -13.81 10.83 22.87
CA SER A 265 -14.28 10.98 24.25
C SER A 265 -15.71 10.48 24.44
N VAL A 266 -15.91 9.17 24.31
CA VAL A 266 -17.10 8.49 24.83
C VAL A 266 -16.68 7.20 25.54
N ASP A 267 -16.25 7.34 26.79
CA ASP A 267 -16.68 6.52 27.94
C ASP A 267 -15.68 6.61 29.11
N SER A 268 -16.05 7.38 30.14
CA SER A 268 -15.91 7.00 31.56
C SER A 268 -16.42 8.11 32.50
N PRO A 269 -17.38 7.84 33.40
CA PRO A 269 -17.88 8.82 34.35
C PRO A 269 -17.06 8.80 35.63
N ASN A 270 -16.35 9.90 35.95
CA ASN A 270 -15.89 10.12 37.32
C ASN A 270 -15.99 11.61 37.69
N ARG A 271 -17.11 12.00 38.31
CA ARG A 271 -17.29 13.34 38.90
C ARG A 271 -16.85 13.28 40.37
N TYR A 272 -15.68 13.82 40.67
CA TYR A 272 -15.35 14.31 42.00
C TYR A 272 -15.94 15.72 42.16
N PHE A 273 -16.86 15.88 43.12
CA PHE A 273 -17.30 17.19 43.61
C PHE A 273 -16.72 17.41 45.02
N ARG A 274 -15.88 18.44 45.09
CA ARG A 274 -15.34 19.25 46.18
C ARG A 274 -16.06 19.18 47.57
N GLU A 275 -15.27 18.95 48.63
CA GLU A 275 -15.57 19.22 50.06
C GLU A 275 -15.78 20.74 50.32
N ALA A 276 -16.45 21.27 51.36
CA ALA A 276 -16.61 20.91 52.79
C ALA A 276 -17.82 21.72 53.39
N PRO A 277 -18.09 21.83 54.73
CA PRO A 277 -17.70 21.05 55.92
C PRO A 277 -18.89 20.58 56.80
N GLN A 278 -18.61 19.72 57.80
CA GLN A 278 -19.57 19.11 58.74
C GLN A 278 -20.07 20.03 59.88
N PRO A 279 -21.13 19.60 60.60
CA PRO A 279 -21.10 19.69 62.07
C PRO A 279 -21.55 18.41 62.81
N LEU A 280 -21.06 18.30 64.05
CA LEU A 280 -21.18 17.18 65.00
C LEU A 280 -22.43 17.31 65.92
N VAL A 281 -23.25 16.25 65.97
CA VAL A 281 -24.07 15.64 67.05
C VAL A 281 -24.44 16.44 68.33
N SER A 282 -25.74 16.51 68.68
CA SER A 282 -26.30 15.96 69.96
C SER A 282 -27.85 15.95 70.10
N ALA A 283 -28.39 14.74 70.35
CA ALA A 283 -29.51 14.29 71.22
C ALA A 283 -30.97 14.87 71.21
N LEU A 284 -31.92 14.02 70.72
CA LEU A 284 -33.16 13.41 71.33
C LEU A 284 -34.28 14.27 71.98
N PRO A 285 -35.50 13.72 72.24
CA PRO A 285 -36.39 12.85 71.43
C PRO A 285 -37.89 13.25 71.46
N GLY A 286 -38.74 12.67 70.60
CA GLY A 286 -40.21 12.81 70.69
C GLY A 286 -40.99 11.76 69.88
N TYR A 287 -41.89 11.06 70.56
CA TYR A 287 -42.67 9.88 70.16
C TYR A 287 -43.76 10.10 69.09
N SER A 288 -44.07 9.06 68.29
CA SER A 288 -45.37 8.33 68.32
C SER A 288 -45.90 7.85 66.96
N SER A 289 -45.79 6.52 66.76
CA SER A 289 -46.78 5.52 66.33
C SER A 289 -47.62 5.59 65.03
N ARG A 290 -47.74 4.36 64.44
CA ARG A 290 -48.77 3.78 63.55
C ARG A 290 -48.77 4.22 62.06
N GLY A 291 -48.90 3.32 61.09
CA GLY A 291 -49.15 1.88 61.12
C GLY A 291 -49.20 1.26 59.71
N LYS A 292 -49.02 -0.06 59.66
CA LYS A 292 -49.25 -0.95 58.51
C LYS A 292 -50.68 -0.81 57.93
N ARG A 293 -50.82 -0.89 56.61
CA ARG A 293 -51.49 -2.02 55.91
C ARG A 293 -51.67 -1.74 54.40
N ARG A 294 -51.39 -2.81 53.64
CA ARG A 294 -51.88 -3.21 52.30
C ARG A 294 -51.53 -2.34 51.11
#